data_AF-A0A4Y9NZY1-F1
#
_entry.id   AF-A0A4Y9NZY1-F1
#
_cell.length_a   1.000
_cell.length_b   1.000
_cell.length_c   1.000
_cell.angle_alpha   90.00
_cell.angle_beta   90.00
_cell.angle_gamma   90.00
#
_symmetry.space_group_name_H-M   'P 1'
#
loop_
_entity.id
_entity.type
_entity.pdbx_description
1 polymer ?
#
loop_
_entity_poly.entity_id
_entity_poly.type
_entity_poly.pdbx_seq_one_letter_code
_entity_poly.pdbx_strand_id
1 'polypeptide(L)'
;MIGRRPGRRATAPGGPPRFSPLPTGPAADPVTDPAMDPGGAPHVTDDVGARHTAPVSDTLAPGTPTDSGTLPDPGAGADGRVRPALDLLIWDAPNIDMTLSTVIGARPTAASRPRFDAIAAWFVEGAGDPTEPDASDVEACVFANIPPQPGTLQRWVEALRGFGFAVFARPKTQPDDDIDQDMLDHIAVRAHSHRLRRLVVFSGDGRNFAEPLEQLVREGTQVVVVAFSEVAGYAISSDLLQFIDIEDVPGAFTEPLDRVRLDALPPDGAWLRPTRSLRDFVSSWTARRNG
;
A
#
# COMPACT_ATOMS: atom_id res chain seq x y z
N MET A 1 5.65 -42.08 -15.51
CA MET A 1 6.45 -41.02 -16.14
C MET A 1 5.68 -39.71 -15.92
N ILE A 2 5.94 -39.02 -14.81
CA ILE A 2 5.17 -37.84 -14.37
C ILE A 2 6.05 -36.62 -14.59
N GLY A 3 5.65 -35.77 -15.55
CA GLY A 3 6.38 -34.56 -15.91
C GLY A 3 6.23 -33.48 -14.85
N ARG A 4 7.32 -33.11 -14.19
CA ARG A 4 7.43 -31.87 -13.42
C ARG A 4 7.44 -30.68 -14.38
N ARG A 5 6.43 -29.80 -14.28
CA ARG A 5 6.48 -28.47 -14.90
C ARG A 5 7.51 -27.61 -14.15
N PRO A 6 8.34 -26.82 -14.85
CA PRO A 6 9.27 -25.90 -14.21
C PRO A 6 8.52 -24.71 -13.64
N GLY A 7 8.70 -24.44 -12.35
CA GLY A 7 8.23 -23.21 -11.70
C GLY A 7 8.88 -22.00 -12.37
N ARG A 8 8.05 -21.07 -12.81
CA ARG A 8 8.46 -19.83 -13.46
C ARG A 8 9.11 -18.94 -12.40
N ARG A 9 10.43 -18.75 -12.51
CA ARG A 9 11.20 -17.82 -11.67
C ARG A 9 10.82 -16.40 -12.06
N ALA A 10 10.19 -15.66 -11.15
CA ALA A 10 10.00 -14.23 -11.28
C ALA A 10 11.13 -13.52 -10.51
N THR A 11 12.18 -13.12 -11.22
CA THR A 11 12.98 -11.97 -10.77
C THR A 11 12.10 -10.74 -11.01
N ALA A 12 11.75 -10.02 -9.95
CA ALA A 12 11.01 -8.78 -10.07
C ALA A 12 11.80 -7.80 -10.97
N PRO A 13 11.17 -7.18 -11.99
CA PRO A 13 11.79 -6.05 -12.67
C PRO A 13 12.03 -4.92 -11.66
N GLY A 14 13.06 -4.10 -11.88
CA GLY A 14 13.53 -3.07 -10.93
C GLY A 14 12.59 -1.88 -10.69
N GLY A 15 11.28 -2.05 -10.95
CA GLY A 15 10.24 -1.05 -10.73
C GLY A 15 8.98 -1.70 -10.17
N PRO A 16 8.05 -0.91 -9.61
CA PRO A 16 6.77 -1.44 -9.15
C PRO A 16 6.04 -2.15 -10.29
N PRO A 17 5.20 -3.16 -10.01
CA PRO A 17 4.35 -3.74 -11.04
C PRO A 17 3.45 -2.64 -11.59
N ARG A 18 3.65 -2.34 -12.89
CA ARG A 18 2.79 -1.42 -13.63
C ARG A 18 1.42 -2.06 -13.79
N PHE A 19 0.40 -1.21 -13.83
CA PHE A 19 -0.94 -1.67 -14.19
C PHE A 19 -0.91 -2.35 -15.57
N SER A 20 -1.33 -3.61 -15.59
CA SER A 20 -1.54 -4.38 -16.82
C SER A 20 -3.03 -4.68 -16.91
N PRO A 21 -3.77 -4.06 -17.85
CA PRO A 21 -5.16 -4.41 -18.04
C PRO A 21 -5.27 -5.90 -18.38
N LEU A 22 -6.26 -6.61 -17.82
CA LEU A 22 -6.60 -7.96 -18.29
C LEU A 22 -6.82 -7.91 -19.81
N PRO A 23 -6.36 -8.92 -20.58
CA PRO A 23 -6.44 -8.87 -22.04
C PRO A 23 -7.90 -8.91 -22.49
N THR A 24 -8.41 -7.76 -22.93
CA THR A 24 -9.57 -7.64 -23.81
C THR A 24 -9.09 -7.69 -25.27
N GLY A 25 -9.90 -8.27 -26.17
CA GLY A 25 -9.54 -8.56 -27.57
C GLY A 25 -9.15 -7.34 -28.42
N PRO A 26 -8.70 -7.56 -29.67
CA PRO A 26 -7.93 -6.57 -30.42
C PRO A 26 -8.73 -5.31 -30.78
N ALA A 27 -8.04 -4.17 -30.63
CA ALA A 27 -8.47 -2.80 -30.87
C ALA A 27 -8.69 -2.47 -32.36
N ALA A 28 -9.54 -1.46 -32.61
CA ALA A 28 -9.69 -0.79 -33.89
C ALA A 28 -9.13 0.65 -33.79
N ASP A 29 -8.43 1.05 -34.85
CA ASP A 29 -7.62 2.27 -35.00
C ASP A 29 -8.39 3.62 -34.95
N PRO A 30 -7.69 4.75 -34.71
CA PRO A 30 -8.28 6.04 -34.39
C PRO A 30 -8.52 6.94 -35.62
N VAL A 31 -9.44 7.91 -35.49
CA VAL A 31 -9.67 8.99 -36.47
C VAL A 31 -9.22 10.33 -35.85
N THR A 32 -8.44 11.06 -36.63
CA THR A 32 -7.73 12.32 -36.32
C THR A 32 -8.52 13.61 -36.59
N ASP A 33 -8.19 14.63 -35.77
CA ASP A 33 -8.11 16.10 -36.03
C ASP A 33 -9.37 16.99 -36.08
N PRO A 34 -9.27 18.35 -35.89
CA PRO A 34 -8.18 19.18 -35.32
C PRO A 34 -8.61 20.36 -34.39
N ALA A 35 -7.59 20.90 -33.67
CA ALA A 35 -7.32 22.26 -33.20
C ALA A 35 -8.42 23.35 -33.00
N MET A 36 -8.43 23.97 -31.80
CA MET A 36 -8.58 25.43 -31.62
C MET A 36 -8.16 25.90 -30.20
N ASP A 37 -7.25 26.88 -30.16
CA ASP A 37 -6.93 27.87 -29.10
C ASP A 37 -7.20 29.26 -29.78
N PRO A 38 -7.37 30.44 -29.12
CA PRO A 38 -6.90 30.80 -27.79
C PRO A 38 -7.75 31.75 -26.91
N GLY A 39 -7.36 31.84 -25.63
CA GLY A 39 -7.21 33.12 -24.94
C GLY A 39 -8.21 33.48 -23.83
N GLY A 40 -7.67 33.83 -22.64
CA GLY A 40 -8.41 34.61 -21.63
C GLY A 40 -7.88 34.50 -20.21
N ALA A 41 -6.95 35.36 -19.81
CA ALA A 41 -6.78 35.81 -18.41
C ALA A 41 -7.73 37.02 -18.17
N PRO A 42 -8.17 37.40 -16.94
CA PRO A 42 -7.28 37.78 -15.84
C PRO A 42 -7.79 37.65 -14.37
N HIS A 43 -6.88 38.00 -13.44
CA HIS A 43 -7.06 38.73 -12.16
C HIS A 43 -7.47 38.06 -10.81
N VAL A 44 -6.46 37.89 -9.95
CA VAL A 44 -6.25 38.24 -8.51
C VAL A 44 -7.47 38.59 -7.62
N THR A 45 -7.53 37.95 -6.44
CA THR A 45 -7.61 38.60 -5.09
C THR A 45 -7.21 37.63 -3.97
N ASP A 46 -6.31 38.08 -3.09
CA ASP A 46 -6.06 37.55 -1.75
C ASP A 46 -7.26 37.81 -0.83
N ASP A 47 -7.62 36.85 0.04
CA ASP A 47 -8.05 37.16 1.42
C ASP A 47 -7.90 35.96 2.38
N VAL A 48 -7.81 36.32 3.65
CA VAL A 48 -7.14 35.69 4.79
C VAL A 48 -7.97 34.61 5.52
N GLY A 49 -7.27 33.53 5.88
CA GLY A 49 -7.38 32.68 7.08
C GLY A 49 -8.69 32.54 7.87
N ALA A 50 -9.18 31.29 8.00
CA ALA A 50 -9.79 30.77 9.23
C ALA A 50 -9.92 29.23 9.24
N ARG A 51 -9.27 28.60 10.25
CA ARG A 51 -9.74 27.46 11.07
C ARG A 51 -10.14 26.15 10.37
N HIS A 52 -9.21 25.20 10.29
CA HIS A 52 -9.48 23.80 9.94
C HIS A 52 -9.54 22.91 11.19
N THR A 53 -10.73 22.77 11.77
CA THR A 53 -11.15 21.58 12.53
C THR A 53 -12.68 21.56 12.58
N ALA A 54 -13.31 20.82 11.67
CA ALA A 54 -14.70 20.41 11.78
C ALA A 54 -14.93 19.10 11.00
N PRO A 55 -15.77 18.19 11.48
CA PRO A 55 -16.16 16.99 10.75
C PRO A 55 -17.11 17.37 9.60
N VAL A 56 -16.91 16.79 8.42
CA VAL A 56 -17.78 16.97 7.26
C VAL A 56 -18.95 15.99 7.40
N SER A 57 -20.17 16.49 7.56
CA SER A 57 -21.40 15.69 7.54
C SER A 57 -22.23 16.11 6.34
N ASP A 58 -22.26 15.28 5.30
CA ASP A 58 -23.11 15.49 4.12
C ASP A 58 -24.53 15.01 4.40
N THR A 59 -25.49 15.94 4.27
CA THR A 59 -26.93 15.67 4.30
C THR A 59 -27.42 15.58 2.86
N LEU A 60 -27.81 14.38 2.41
CA LEU A 60 -28.45 14.15 1.11
C LEU A 60 -29.97 14.36 1.20
N ALA A 61 -30.52 15.16 0.30
CA ALA A 61 -31.96 15.27 0.05
C ALA A 61 -32.38 14.31 -1.10
N PRO A 62 -33.58 13.70 -1.07
CA PRO A 62 -33.97 12.67 -2.02
C PRO A 62 -34.58 13.25 -3.32
N GLY A 63 -34.08 12.78 -4.47
CA GLY A 63 -34.68 12.96 -5.80
C GLY A 63 -35.34 11.67 -6.30
N THR A 64 -36.55 11.81 -6.86
CA THR A 64 -37.46 10.76 -7.35
C THR A 64 -36.96 10.11 -8.66
N PRO A 65 -37.21 8.81 -8.94
CA PRO A 65 -36.57 8.12 -10.06
C PRO A 65 -37.36 8.22 -11.38
N THR A 66 -36.65 8.12 -12.51
CA THR A 66 -37.27 7.71 -13.79
C THR A 66 -36.34 6.72 -14.49
N ASP A 67 -36.92 5.57 -14.80
CA ASP A 67 -36.34 4.35 -15.35
C ASP A 67 -36.15 4.45 -16.88
N SER A 68 -35.03 3.90 -17.39
CA SER A 68 -34.98 3.19 -18.67
C SER A 68 -33.66 2.42 -18.78
N GLY A 69 -33.79 1.10 -18.85
CA GLY A 69 -32.70 0.13 -18.84
C GLY A 69 -31.65 0.31 -19.94
N THR A 70 -30.40 0.29 -19.51
CA THR A 70 -29.21 -0.09 -20.28
C THR A 70 -28.31 -0.84 -19.31
N LEU A 71 -27.75 -1.98 -19.72
CA LEU A 71 -26.86 -2.78 -18.89
C LEU A 71 -25.68 -1.91 -18.42
N PRO A 72 -25.40 -1.82 -17.10
CA PRO A 72 -24.38 -0.91 -16.60
C PRO A 72 -22.97 -1.40 -16.97
N ASP A 73 -22.19 -0.48 -17.53
CA ASP A 73 -20.73 -0.58 -17.64
C ASP A 73 -20.14 -0.62 -16.22
N PRO A 74 -19.25 -1.57 -15.88
CA PRO A 74 -18.61 -1.65 -14.56
C PRO A 74 -17.82 -0.38 -14.16
N GLY A 75 -17.58 0.56 -15.09
CA GLY A 75 -16.98 1.87 -14.82
C GLY A 75 -17.94 3.01 -14.44
N ALA A 76 -19.25 2.87 -14.69
CA ALA A 76 -20.21 3.95 -14.47
C ALA A 76 -20.69 3.97 -13.02
N GLY A 77 -20.38 5.05 -12.27
CA GLY A 77 -20.96 5.28 -10.96
C GLY A 77 -22.48 5.41 -11.03
N ALA A 78 -23.17 5.33 -9.89
CA ALA A 78 -24.64 5.38 -9.79
C ALA A 78 -25.30 6.63 -10.46
N ASP A 79 -24.50 7.66 -10.76
CA ASP A 79 -24.92 8.92 -11.40
C ASP A 79 -24.45 9.08 -12.87
N GLY A 80 -23.91 8.03 -13.50
CA GLY A 80 -23.42 8.08 -14.89
C GLY A 80 -22.15 8.91 -15.11
N ARG A 81 -21.52 9.41 -14.03
CA ARG A 81 -20.21 10.07 -14.09
C ARG A 81 -19.08 9.04 -14.10
N VAL A 82 -18.11 9.24 -14.98
CA VAL A 82 -16.85 8.47 -14.98
C VAL A 82 -16.09 8.78 -13.71
N ARG A 83 -15.81 7.75 -12.90
CA ARG A 83 -15.00 7.92 -11.69
C ARG A 83 -13.52 8.05 -12.08
N PRO A 84 -12.78 9.04 -11.55
CA PRO A 84 -11.36 9.18 -11.84
C PRO A 84 -10.60 7.94 -11.36
N ALA A 85 -9.54 7.57 -12.10
CA ALA A 85 -8.70 6.43 -11.75
C ALA A 85 -7.80 6.78 -10.57
N LEU A 86 -7.60 5.83 -9.65
CA LEU A 86 -6.79 6.04 -8.45
C LEU A 86 -5.85 4.85 -8.21
N ASP A 87 -4.60 5.19 -7.95
CA ASP A 87 -3.61 4.30 -7.35
C ASP A 87 -3.48 4.66 -5.86
N LEU A 88 -3.81 3.70 -4.99
CA LEU A 88 -3.84 3.89 -3.54
C LEU A 88 -2.74 3.07 -2.86
N LEU A 89 -2.00 3.69 -1.94
CA LEU A 89 -1.08 3.02 -1.03
C LEU A 89 -1.59 3.13 0.40
N ILE A 90 -1.69 1.99 1.09
CA ILE A 90 -2.04 1.90 2.51
C ILE A 90 -0.84 1.36 3.27
N TRP A 91 -0.46 2.03 4.36
CA TRP A 91 0.64 1.63 5.23
C TRP A 91 0.16 1.35 6.65
N ASP A 92 0.30 0.10 7.06
CA ASP A 92 0.01 -0.39 8.41
C ASP A 92 1.26 -0.22 9.29
N ALA A 93 1.39 0.94 9.95
CA ALA A 93 2.60 1.23 10.72
C ALA A 93 2.82 0.26 11.88
N PRO A 94 1.80 -0.10 12.70
CA PRO A 94 1.96 -1.10 13.76
C PRO A 94 2.45 -2.46 13.25
N ASN A 95 1.87 -2.97 12.15
CA ASN A 95 2.26 -4.27 11.62
C ASN A 95 3.70 -4.27 11.08
N ILE A 96 4.05 -3.27 10.27
CA ILE A 96 5.39 -3.19 9.67
C ILE A 96 6.46 -2.97 10.74
N ASP A 97 6.25 -2.08 11.71
CA ASP A 97 7.23 -1.82 12.78
C ASP A 97 7.43 -3.02 13.69
N MET A 98 6.34 -3.70 14.08
CA MET A 98 6.39 -4.91 14.91
C MET A 98 7.11 -6.05 14.17
N THR A 99 6.77 -6.24 12.88
CA THR A 99 7.36 -7.29 12.05
C THR A 99 8.85 -7.03 11.84
N LEU A 100 9.23 -5.79 11.52
CA LEU A 100 10.63 -5.40 11.35
C LEU A 100 11.46 -5.74 12.59
N SER A 101 10.98 -5.41 13.79
CA SER A 101 11.69 -5.74 15.04
C SER A 101 11.86 -7.25 15.24
N THR A 102 10.88 -8.05 14.79
CA THR A 102 10.92 -9.51 14.91
C THR A 102 11.89 -10.12 13.91
N VAL A 103 11.84 -9.64 12.67
CA VAL A 103 12.63 -10.12 11.53
C VAL A 103 14.13 -9.85 11.73
N ILE A 104 14.50 -8.66 12.22
CA ILE A 104 15.91 -8.33 12.51
C ILE A 104 16.38 -8.86 13.87
N GLY A 105 15.47 -9.38 14.71
CA GLY A 105 15.77 -9.89 16.05
C GLY A 105 16.34 -8.84 17.03
N ALA A 106 16.21 -7.55 16.71
CA ALA A 106 16.80 -6.43 17.44
C ALA A 106 15.88 -5.20 17.40
N ARG A 107 16.20 -4.18 18.21
CA ARG A 107 15.45 -2.91 18.19
C ARG A 107 15.74 -2.16 16.89
N PRO A 108 14.72 -1.76 16.11
CA PRO A 108 14.93 -1.03 14.86
C PRO A 108 15.65 0.31 15.06
N THR A 109 16.67 0.55 14.24
CA THR A 109 17.40 1.83 14.16
C THR A 109 16.85 2.66 12.99
N ALA A 110 17.42 3.85 12.75
CA ALA A 110 17.05 4.63 11.55
C ALA A 110 17.47 3.91 10.26
N ALA A 111 18.61 3.20 10.27
CA ALA A 111 19.13 2.51 9.09
C ALA A 111 18.34 1.24 8.72
N SER A 112 17.78 0.56 9.73
CA SER A 112 16.96 -0.63 9.52
C SER A 112 15.48 -0.31 9.25
N ARG A 113 15.08 0.97 9.24
CA ARG A 113 13.71 1.38 8.93
C ARG A 113 13.57 1.70 7.45
N PRO A 114 12.41 1.38 6.85
CA PRO A 114 12.17 1.70 5.46
C PRO A 114 12.11 3.22 5.23
N ARG A 115 12.64 3.63 4.09
CA ARG A 115 12.70 5.01 3.60
C ARG A 115 11.41 5.39 2.87
N PHE A 116 10.58 6.21 3.52
CA PHE A 116 9.30 6.66 2.96
C PHE A 116 9.45 7.48 1.68
N ASP A 117 10.54 8.25 1.54
CA ASP A 117 10.85 9.00 0.32
C ASP A 117 11.11 8.06 -0.88
N ALA A 118 11.87 6.98 -0.66
CA ALA A 118 12.13 5.98 -1.69
C ALA A 118 10.86 5.20 -2.06
N ILE A 119 10.06 4.83 -1.05
CA ILE A 119 8.77 4.14 -1.28
C ILE A 119 7.80 5.03 -2.05
N ALA A 120 7.72 6.32 -1.72
CA ALA A 120 6.88 7.27 -2.45
C ALA A 120 7.31 7.40 -3.91
N ALA A 121 8.62 7.57 -4.17
CA ALA A 121 9.17 7.64 -5.52
C ALA A 121 8.87 6.36 -6.31
N TRP A 122 9.12 5.19 -5.71
CA TRP A 122 8.80 3.89 -6.30
C TRP A 122 7.30 3.76 -6.60
N PHE A 123 6.42 4.12 -5.67
CA PHE A 123 4.98 3.98 -5.87
C PHE A 123 4.46 4.85 -7.03
N VAL A 124 4.90 6.11 -7.08
CA VAL A 124 4.56 7.08 -8.13
C VAL A 124 5.10 6.63 -9.49
N GLU A 125 6.33 6.12 -9.57
CA GLU A 125 6.88 5.59 -10.82
C GLU A 125 5.98 4.51 -11.44
N GLY A 126 5.34 3.71 -10.59
CA GLY A 126 4.43 2.66 -11.03
C GLY A 126 3.06 3.14 -11.49
N ALA A 127 2.68 4.36 -11.12
CA ALA A 127 1.43 4.97 -11.55
C ALA A 127 1.50 5.43 -13.02
N GLY A 128 2.71 5.59 -13.56
CA GLY A 128 2.94 5.97 -14.95
C GLY A 128 3.11 7.48 -15.15
N ASP A 129 3.03 7.92 -16.41
CA ASP A 129 3.20 9.33 -16.76
C ASP A 129 1.92 10.11 -16.41
N PRO A 130 2.00 11.17 -15.60
CA PRO A 130 0.85 11.97 -15.20
C PRO A 130 0.25 12.82 -16.35
N THR A 131 0.93 12.92 -17.49
CA THR A 131 0.44 13.68 -18.66
C THR A 131 -0.49 12.88 -19.56
N GLU A 132 -0.61 11.56 -19.33
CA GLU A 132 -1.50 10.70 -20.09
C GLU A 132 -2.99 11.00 -19.78
N PRO A 133 -3.90 10.92 -20.77
CA PRO A 133 -5.32 11.23 -20.57
C PRO A 133 -6.02 10.38 -19.50
N ASP A 134 -5.52 9.15 -19.28
CA ASP A 134 -6.02 8.19 -18.29
C ASP A 134 -5.06 8.04 -17.09
N ALA A 135 -4.24 9.06 -16.82
CA ALA A 135 -3.37 9.07 -15.65
C ALA A 135 -4.21 8.90 -14.37
N SER A 136 -3.79 7.97 -13.51
CA SER A 136 -4.40 7.84 -12.19
C SER A 136 -3.89 8.92 -11.26
N ASP A 137 -4.79 9.43 -10.43
CA ASP A 137 -4.37 10.10 -9.20
C ASP A 137 -3.59 9.11 -8.32
N VAL A 138 -2.72 9.66 -7.47
CA VAL A 138 -1.90 8.87 -6.55
C VAL A 138 -2.16 9.34 -5.12
N GLU A 139 -2.60 8.43 -4.26
CA GLU A 139 -2.82 8.70 -2.85
C GLU A 139 -2.05 7.69 -1.99
N ALA A 140 -1.43 8.17 -0.92
CA ALA A 140 -0.73 7.33 0.04
C ALA A 140 -1.13 7.69 1.47
N CYS A 141 -1.49 6.68 2.26
CA CYS A 141 -1.99 6.86 3.62
C CYS A 141 -1.21 6.00 4.62
N VAL A 142 -0.73 6.61 5.71
CA VAL A 142 -0.12 5.92 6.83
C VAL A 142 -1.09 5.85 7.99
N PHE A 143 -1.36 4.63 8.46
CA PHE A 143 -2.22 4.36 9.60
C PHE A 143 -1.35 4.07 10.81
N ALA A 144 -1.51 4.85 11.88
CA ALA A 144 -0.66 4.79 13.05
C ALA A 144 -1.46 4.90 14.35
N ASN A 145 -1.10 4.05 15.30
CA ASN A 145 -1.57 4.12 16.67
C ASN A 145 -0.70 5.09 17.47
N ILE A 146 -1.32 6.12 18.05
CA ILE A 146 -0.64 7.17 18.81
C ILE A 146 -0.85 6.97 20.31
N PRO A 147 0.22 6.72 21.09
CA PRO A 147 0.10 6.63 22.54
C PRO A 147 -0.24 7.99 23.16
N PRO A 148 -0.79 8.04 24.39
CA PRO A 148 -1.18 9.29 25.06
C PRO A 148 -0.06 10.32 25.19
N GLN A 149 1.19 9.86 25.22
CA GLN A 149 2.39 10.69 25.23
C GLN A 149 3.18 10.42 23.94
N PRO A 150 2.90 11.15 22.84
CA PRO A 150 3.46 10.83 21.52
C PRO A 150 4.97 11.05 21.39
N GLY A 151 5.57 11.89 22.25
CA GLY A 151 7.01 12.15 22.23
C GLY A 151 7.51 12.60 20.85
N THR A 152 8.40 11.82 20.23
CA THR A 152 8.97 12.12 18.92
C THR A 152 8.03 11.85 17.74
N LEU A 153 6.87 11.20 17.97
CA LEU A 153 5.93 10.84 16.89
C LEU A 153 5.37 12.06 16.16
N GLN A 154 5.24 13.21 16.84
CA GLN A 154 4.76 14.43 16.18
C GLN A 154 5.65 14.82 14.99
N ARG A 155 6.98 14.83 15.17
CA ARG A 155 7.93 15.17 14.10
C ARG A 155 7.91 14.15 12.97
N TRP A 156 7.68 12.88 13.31
CA TRP A 156 7.54 11.82 12.32
C TRP A 156 6.27 11.99 11.48
N VAL A 157 5.13 12.30 12.10
CA VAL A 157 3.88 12.62 11.38
C VAL A 157 4.06 13.84 10.48
N GLU A 158 4.70 14.91 10.98
CA GLU A 158 4.99 16.10 10.18
C GLU A 158 5.91 15.78 8.98
N ALA A 159 6.91 14.93 9.17
CA ALA A 159 7.79 14.47 8.08
C ALA A 159 7.03 13.67 7.02
N LEU A 160 6.18 12.71 7.43
CA LEU A 160 5.35 11.93 6.51
C LEU A 160 4.45 12.82 5.65
N ARG A 161 3.81 13.81 6.28
CA ARG A 161 2.99 14.79 5.57
C ARG A 161 3.82 15.63 4.60
N GLY A 162 5.06 15.96 4.95
CA GLY A 162 6.02 16.62 4.07
C GLY A 162 6.38 15.80 2.82
N PHE A 163 6.33 14.46 2.90
CA PHE A 163 6.51 13.56 1.76
C PHE A 163 5.23 13.35 0.93
N GLY A 164 4.09 13.93 1.34
CA GLY A 164 2.81 13.79 0.64
C GLY A 164 1.91 12.67 1.14
N PHE A 165 2.26 11.99 2.24
CA PHE A 165 1.39 10.99 2.84
C PHE A 165 0.27 11.66 3.66
N ALA A 166 -0.95 11.18 3.48
CA ALA A 166 -2.00 11.35 4.47
C ALA A 166 -1.66 10.49 5.71
N VAL A 167 -1.99 10.96 6.91
CA VAL A 167 -1.75 10.21 8.14
C VAL A 167 -3.04 10.08 8.91
N PHE A 168 -3.49 8.85 9.09
CA PHE A 168 -4.55 8.50 10.03
C PHE A 168 -3.92 8.14 11.37
N ALA A 169 -4.24 8.94 12.39
CA ALA A 169 -3.67 8.83 13.73
C ALA A 169 -4.75 8.42 14.73
N ARG A 170 -4.81 7.14 15.09
CA ARG A 170 -5.77 6.62 16.08
C ARG A 170 -5.15 6.66 17.48
N PRO A 171 -5.79 7.30 18.48
CA PRO A 171 -5.32 7.22 19.85
C PRO A 171 -5.35 5.77 20.35
N LYS A 172 -4.22 5.26 20.85
CA LYS A 172 -4.13 3.94 21.46
C LYS A 172 -4.43 4.04 22.95
N THR A 173 -5.68 3.81 23.32
CA THR A 173 -6.19 3.88 24.69
C THR A 173 -6.20 2.52 25.38
N GLN A 174 -6.43 1.45 24.62
CA GLN A 174 -6.43 0.07 25.06
C GLN A 174 -5.43 -0.77 24.25
N PRO A 175 -4.94 -1.91 24.81
CA PRO A 175 -4.02 -2.80 24.10
C PRO A 175 -4.59 -3.34 22.78
N ASP A 176 -5.89 -3.60 22.74
CA ASP A 176 -6.68 -4.16 21.64
C ASP A 176 -7.26 -3.12 20.67
N ASP A 177 -6.87 -1.85 20.79
CA ASP A 177 -7.14 -0.85 19.75
C ASP A 177 -6.36 -1.21 18.47
N ASP A 178 -7.00 -1.98 17.58
CA ASP A 178 -6.56 -2.24 16.21
C ASP A 178 -7.01 -1.12 15.26
N ILE A 179 -6.35 -1.02 14.10
CA ILE A 179 -6.65 -0.02 13.05
C ILE A 179 -7.03 -0.69 11.73
N ASP A 180 -7.21 -2.00 11.75
CA ASP A 180 -7.45 -2.83 10.56
C ASP A 180 -8.77 -2.43 9.89
N GLN A 181 -9.83 -2.25 10.69
CA GLN A 181 -11.12 -1.81 10.18
C GLN A 181 -11.06 -0.39 9.60
N ASP A 182 -10.32 0.54 10.23
CA ASP A 182 -10.16 1.90 9.70
C ASP A 182 -9.48 1.89 8.32
N MET A 183 -8.51 1.00 8.13
CA MET A 183 -7.84 0.80 6.83
C MET A 183 -8.81 0.26 5.78
N LEU A 184 -9.59 -0.77 6.12
CA LEU A 184 -10.58 -1.36 5.21
C LEU A 184 -11.69 -0.36 4.85
N ASP A 185 -12.16 0.41 5.82
CA ASP A 185 -13.17 1.45 5.62
C ASP A 185 -12.64 2.54 4.68
N HIS A 186 -11.38 2.96 4.84
CA HIS A 186 -10.76 3.93 3.93
C HIS A 186 -10.63 3.41 2.50
N ILE A 187 -10.20 2.15 2.35
CA ILE A 187 -10.15 1.49 1.03
C ILE A 187 -11.56 1.44 0.41
N ALA A 188 -12.57 1.06 1.18
CA ALA A 188 -13.95 1.00 0.72
C ALA A 188 -14.45 2.39 0.29
N VAL A 189 -14.20 3.45 1.07
CA VAL A 189 -14.56 4.83 0.69
C VAL A 189 -13.92 5.21 -0.64
N ARG A 190 -12.64 4.89 -0.85
CA ARG A 190 -11.95 5.18 -2.12
C ARG A 190 -12.45 4.33 -3.28
N ALA A 191 -12.79 3.06 -3.05
CA ALA A 191 -13.41 2.19 -4.06
C ALA A 191 -14.80 2.69 -4.50
N HIS A 192 -15.52 3.38 -3.61
CA HIS A 192 -16.80 3.99 -3.94
C HIS A 192 -16.62 5.28 -4.76
N SER A 193 -15.74 6.19 -4.33
CA SER A 193 -15.58 7.50 -4.97
C SER A 193 -14.70 7.48 -6.23
N HIS A 194 -13.77 6.53 -6.35
CA HIS A 194 -12.84 6.40 -7.48
C HIS A 194 -12.99 5.04 -8.17
N ARG A 195 -12.41 4.93 -9.36
CA ARG A 195 -12.07 3.62 -9.93
C ARG A 195 -10.69 3.24 -9.42
N LEU A 196 -10.63 2.38 -8.40
CA LEU A 196 -9.36 1.86 -7.89
C LEU A 196 -8.70 1.01 -8.97
N ARG A 197 -7.62 1.53 -9.55
CA ARG A 197 -6.83 0.82 -10.57
C ARG A 197 -5.83 -0.11 -9.90
N ARG A 198 -5.15 0.40 -8.87
CA ARG A 198 -4.11 -0.32 -8.14
C ARG A 198 -4.17 0.01 -6.66
N LEU A 199 -4.08 -1.01 -5.82
CA LEU A 199 -3.97 -0.91 -4.38
C LEU A 199 -2.67 -1.58 -3.93
N VAL A 200 -1.81 -0.81 -3.25
CA VAL A 200 -0.57 -1.32 -2.64
C VAL A 200 -0.75 -1.30 -1.12
N VAL A 201 -0.72 -2.46 -0.49
CA VAL A 201 -0.92 -2.60 0.96
C VAL A 201 0.38 -3.02 1.62
N PHE A 202 0.94 -2.13 2.43
CA PHE A 202 2.05 -2.44 3.31
C PHE A 202 1.52 -3.05 4.61
N SER A 203 1.20 -4.35 4.59
CA SER A 203 0.82 -5.12 5.78
C SER A 203 1.04 -6.63 5.57
N GLY A 204 1.63 -7.27 6.58
CA GLY A 204 1.78 -8.72 6.66
C GLY A 204 0.58 -9.44 7.26
N ASP A 205 -0.49 -8.73 7.65
CA ASP A 205 -1.63 -9.36 8.33
C ASP A 205 -2.65 -9.98 7.37
N GLY A 206 -2.54 -11.29 7.16
CA GLY A 206 -3.52 -12.02 6.35
C GLY A 206 -4.87 -12.26 7.04
N ARG A 207 -4.95 -12.18 8.37
CA ARG A 207 -6.18 -12.52 9.09
C ARG A 207 -7.30 -11.54 8.77
N ASN A 208 -6.97 -10.26 8.71
CA ASN A 208 -7.92 -9.19 8.46
C ASN A 208 -8.00 -8.81 6.98
N PHE A 209 -6.89 -8.93 6.23
CA PHE A 209 -6.82 -8.40 4.86
C PHE A 209 -7.00 -9.44 3.75
N ALA A 210 -6.76 -10.74 3.96
CA ALA A 210 -6.73 -11.70 2.85
C ALA A 210 -8.01 -11.70 2.00
N GLU A 211 -9.17 -12.00 2.60
CA GLU A 211 -10.44 -12.06 1.86
C GLU A 211 -10.86 -10.69 1.29
N PRO A 212 -10.81 -9.57 2.05
CA PRO A 212 -11.14 -8.25 1.49
C PRO A 212 -10.27 -7.86 0.30
N LEU A 213 -8.96 -8.13 0.34
CA LEU A 213 -8.05 -7.80 -0.75
C LEU A 213 -8.28 -8.67 -1.98
N GLU A 214 -8.53 -9.98 -1.80
CA GLU A 214 -8.87 -10.86 -2.92
C GLU A 214 -10.19 -10.46 -3.59
N GLN A 215 -11.17 -10.00 -2.81
CA GLN A 215 -12.43 -9.50 -3.33
C GLN A 215 -12.22 -8.29 -4.26
N LEU A 216 -11.35 -7.34 -3.89
CA LEU A 216 -10.99 -6.21 -4.75
C LEU A 216 -10.32 -6.65 -6.06
N VAL A 217 -9.52 -7.71 -6.03
CA VAL A 217 -8.94 -8.30 -7.26
C VAL A 217 -10.04 -8.85 -8.16
N ARG A 218 -11.02 -9.56 -7.60
CA ARG A 218 -12.17 -10.09 -8.37
C ARG A 218 -13.02 -8.97 -8.98
N GLU A 219 -13.04 -7.80 -8.33
CA GLU A 219 -13.71 -6.58 -8.82
C GLU A 219 -12.87 -5.79 -9.85
N GLY A 220 -11.64 -6.24 -10.15
CA GLY A 220 -10.79 -5.68 -11.19
C GLY A 220 -9.70 -4.72 -10.71
N THR A 221 -9.50 -4.58 -9.40
CA THR A 221 -8.39 -3.79 -8.82
C THR A 221 -7.12 -4.62 -8.83
N GLN A 222 -5.99 -4.07 -9.31
CA GLN A 222 -4.70 -4.73 -9.10
C GLN A 222 -4.28 -4.56 -7.63
N VAL A 223 -4.16 -5.66 -6.88
CA VAL A 223 -3.71 -5.60 -5.48
C VAL A 223 -2.30 -6.15 -5.33
N VAL A 224 -1.44 -5.36 -4.69
CA VAL A 224 -0.05 -5.71 -4.35
C VAL A 224 0.14 -5.61 -2.85
N VAL A 225 0.47 -6.74 -2.23
CA VAL A 225 0.87 -6.78 -0.82
C VAL A 225 2.38 -6.62 -0.73
N VAL A 226 2.81 -5.63 0.06
CA VAL A 226 4.22 -5.39 0.36
C VAL A 226 4.47 -5.67 1.83
N ALA A 227 5.27 -6.67 2.14
CA ALA A 227 5.54 -7.07 3.52
C ALA A 227 6.85 -7.85 3.61
N PHE A 228 7.28 -8.16 4.82
CA PHE A 228 8.36 -9.14 5.02
C PHE A 228 7.83 -10.55 4.68
N SER A 229 8.56 -11.30 3.85
CA SER A 229 8.11 -12.62 3.38
C SER A 229 7.81 -13.62 4.50
N GLU A 230 8.43 -13.44 5.67
CA GLU A 230 8.27 -14.27 6.86
C GLU A 230 6.86 -14.21 7.47
N VAL A 231 6.12 -13.13 7.24
CA VAL A 231 4.75 -12.95 7.78
C VAL A 231 3.67 -12.93 6.70
N ALA A 232 4.06 -12.71 5.44
CA ALA A 232 3.13 -12.55 4.32
C ALA A 232 2.70 -13.87 3.65
N GLY A 233 2.66 -14.97 4.42
CA GLY A 233 2.36 -16.30 3.89
C GLY A 233 1.04 -16.36 3.13
N TYR A 234 0.02 -15.61 3.58
CA TYR A 234 -1.27 -15.52 2.89
C TYR A 234 -1.13 -14.96 1.46
N ALA A 235 -0.43 -13.84 1.29
CA ALA A 235 -0.23 -13.19 0.00
C ALA A 235 0.67 -14.01 -0.93
N ILE A 236 1.72 -14.64 -0.38
CA ILE A 236 2.61 -15.53 -1.13
C ILE A 236 1.87 -16.77 -1.65
N SER A 237 0.92 -17.29 -0.86
CA SER A 237 0.14 -18.47 -1.22
C SER A 237 -1.09 -18.19 -2.08
N SER A 238 -1.49 -16.93 -2.22
CA SER A 238 -2.68 -16.54 -2.98
C SER A 238 -2.37 -16.53 -4.48
N ASP A 239 -3.26 -17.11 -5.28
CA ASP A 239 -3.19 -17.05 -6.74
C ASP A 239 -3.71 -15.71 -7.30
N LEU A 240 -4.32 -14.87 -6.45
CA LEU A 240 -4.94 -13.60 -6.83
C LEU A 240 -4.05 -12.40 -6.47
N LEU A 241 -3.41 -12.42 -5.31
CA LEU A 241 -2.62 -11.29 -4.80
C LEU A 241 -1.21 -11.28 -5.41
N GLN A 242 -0.72 -10.09 -5.74
CA GLN A 242 0.70 -9.91 -6.04
C GLN A 242 1.45 -9.67 -4.74
N PHE A 243 2.61 -10.31 -4.56
CA PHE A 243 3.45 -10.13 -3.39
C PHE A 243 4.81 -9.55 -3.77
N ILE A 244 5.27 -8.58 -2.97
CA ILE A 244 6.62 -8.02 -3.04
C ILE A 244 7.19 -8.02 -1.63
N ASP A 245 8.40 -8.57 -1.47
CA ASP A 245 9.10 -8.38 -0.21
C ASP A 245 9.52 -6.91 -0.07
N ILE A 246 9.26 -6.30 1.08
CA ILE A 246 9.57 -4.88 1.32
C ILE A 246 11.04 -4.51 1.07
N GLU A 247 11.98 -5.44 1.24
CA GLU A 247 13.41 -5.21 0.95
C GLU A 247 13.71 -5.19 -0.55
N ASP A 248 12.83 -5.77 -1.37
CA ASP A 248 12.91 -5.75 -2.83
C ASP A 248 12.35 -4.44 -3.42
N VAL A 249 11.75 -3.55 -2.59
CA VAL A 249 11.38 -2.19 -3.01
C VAL A 249 12.66 -1.35 -3.17
N PRO A 250 12.96 -0.85 -4.39
CA PRO A 250 14.18 -0.09 -4.66
C PRO A 250 14.38 1.09 -3.72
N GLY A 251 15.54 1.11 -3.03
CA GLY A 251 15.92 2.21 -2.14
C GLY A 251 15.17 2.26 -0.80
N ALA A 252 14.24 1.31 -0.54
CA ALA A 252 13.54 1.26 0.74
C ALA A 252 14.50 1.08 1.92
N PHE A 253 15.60 0.36 1.72
CA PHE A 253 16.69 0.24 2.70
C PHE A 253 18.01 0.69 2.08
N THR A 254 18.87 1.29 2.91
CA THR A 254 20.21 1.75 2.48
C THR A 254 21.19 0.59 2.44
N GLU A 255 21.00 -0.39 3.32
CA GLU A 255 21.76 -1.63 3.40
C GLU A 255 20.78 -2.79 3.58
N PRO A 256 21.12 -4.01 3.10
CA PRO A 256 20.32 -5.19 3.36
C PRO A 256 20.13 -5.42 4.86
N LEU A 257 18.95 -5.91 5.24
CA LEU A 257 18.64 -6.21 6.62
C LEU A 257 19.39 -7.46 7.07
N ASP A 258 19.85 -7.48 8.33
CA ASP A 258 20.46 -8.65 8.96
C ASP A 258 19.39 -9.69 9.32
N ARG A 259 18.82 -10.33 8.29
CA ARG A 259 17.77 -11.34 8.39
C ARG A 259 18.02 -12.49 7.43
N VAL A 260 17.37 -13.62 7.71
CA VAL A 260 17.52 -14.86 6.93
C VAL A 260 16.37 -14.99 5.93
N ARG A 261 16.66 -14.84 4.64
CA ARG A 261 15.72 -15.13 3.54
C ARG A 261 15.99 -16.53 2.97
N LEU A 262 15.17 -17.52 3.36
CA LEU A 262 15.33 -18.92 2.89
C LEU A 262 14.87 -19.12 1.44
N ASP A 263 14.00 -18.25 0.96
CA ASP A 263 13.49 -18.18 -0.41
C ASP A 263 14.49 -17.52 -1.39
N ALA A 264 15.44 -16.74 -0.88
CA ALA A 264 16.43 -16.00 -1.66
C ALA A 264 17.89 -16.46 -1.38
N LEU A 265 18.11 -17.77 -1.25
CA LEU A 265 19.46 -18.30 -1.03
C LEU A 265 20.33 -18.27 -2.31
N PRO A 266 21.63 -17.93 -2.20
CA PRO A 266 22.57 -18.08 -3.30
C PRO A 266 22.63 -19.52 -3.82
N PRO A 267 22.94 -19.76 -5.11
CA PRO A 267 23.06 -21.11 -5.67
C PRO A 267 24.06 -22.00 -4.92
N ASP A 268 25.14 -21.39 -4.39
CA ASP A 268 26.17 -22.07 -3.62
C ASP A 268 25.83 -22.19 -2.12
N GLY A 269 24.64 -21.76 -1.71
CA GLY A 269 24.20 -21.68 -0.32
C GLY A 269 24.72 -20.45 0.42
N ALA A 270 24.25 -20.25 1.65
CA ALA A 270 24.70 -19.18 2.54
C ALA A 270 24.90 -19.68 3.97
N TRP A 271 25.93 -19.16 4.63
CA TRP A 271 26.11 -19.34 6.08
C TRP A 271 25.22 -18.35 6.83
N LEU A 272 24.27 -18.89 7.60
CA LEU A 272 23.39 -18.08 8.44
C LEU A 272 24.09 -17.81 9.77
N ARG A 273 24.46 -16.54 10.02
CA ARG A 273 25.12 -16.12 11.26
C ARG A 273 24.15 -16.31 12.44
N PRO A 274 24.61 -16.83 13.59
CA PRO A 274 23.79 -16.86 14.79
C PRO A 274 23.45 -15.43 15.23
N THR A 275 22.17 -15.17 15.53
CA THR A 275 21.69 -13.85 16.01
C THR A 275 22.15 -13.51 17.43
N ARG A 276 22.67 -14.50 18.17
CA ARG A 276 23.33 -14.33 19.49
C ARG A 276 24.32 -15.45 19.75
N SER A 277 25.22 -15.24 20.71
CA SER A 277 26.16 -16.30 21.11
C SER A 277 25.44 -17.45 21.83
N LEU A 278 25.98 -18.66 21.68
CA LEU A 278 25.48 -19.84 22.40
C LEU A 278 25.57 -19.66 23.93
N ARG A 279 26.59 -18.94 24.41
CA ARG A 279 26.78 -18.66 25.84
C ARG A 279 25.66 -17.79 26.39
N ASP A 280 25.27 -16.75 25.67
CA ASP A 280 24.18 -15.86 26.09
C ASP A 280 22.83 -16.59 26.12
N PHE A 281 22.58 -17.45 25.11
CA PHE A 281 21.39 -18.29 25.10
C PHE A 281 21.31 -19.21 26.32
N VAL A 282 22.38 -19.97 26.61
CA VAL A 282 22.43 -20.91 27.73
C VAL A 282 22.27 -20.21 29.08
N SER A 283 22.91 -19.06 29.27
CA SER A 283 22.75 -18.24 30.49
C SER A 283 21.29 -17.82 30.67
N SER A 284 20.64 -17.31 29.61
CA SER A 284 19.23 -16.89 29.67
C SER A 284 18.24 -18.05 29.88
N TRP A 285 18.58 -19.25 29.41
CA TRP A 285 17.72 -20.44 29.54
C TRP A 285 17.83 -21.04 30.94
N THR A 286 19.04 -21.15 31.48
CA THR A 286 19.28 -21.65 32.83
C THR A 286 18.66 -20.73 33.89
N ALA A 287 18.77 -19.40 33.71
CA ALA A 287 18.16 -18.42 34.59
C ALA A 287 16.62 -18.55 34.66
N ARG A 288 15.96 -18.83 33.53
CA ARG A 288 14.50 -19.06 33.47
C ARG A 288 14.04 -20.40 34.05
N ARG A 289 14.96 -21.37 34.18
CA ARG A 289 14.64 -22.71 34.71
C ARG A 289 14.83 -22.80 36.23
N ASN A 290 15.61 -21.88 36.80
CA ASN A 290 15.97 -21.87 38.21
C ASN A 290 15.25 -20.78 39.03
N GLY A 291 14.32 -20.04 38.42
CA GLY A 291 13.41 -19.09 39.07
C GLY A 291 11.97 -19.53 38.88
#